data_AF-A0A919NNF6-F1
#
_entry.id   AF-A0A919NNF6-F1
#
_cell.length_a   1.000
_cell.length_b   1.000
_cell.length_c   1.000
_cell.angle_alpha   90.00
_cell.angle_beta   90.00
_cell.angle_gamma   90.00
#
_symmetry.space_group_name_H-M   'P 1'
#
loop_
_entity.id
_entity.type
_entity.pdbx_description
1 polymer ?
#
loop_
_entity_poly.entity_id
_entity_poly.type
_entity_poly.pdbx_seq_one_letter_code
_entity_poly.pdbx_strand_id
1 'polypeptide(L)'
;MSIDTEELTTCPARITLDASQLAFFDGLPSAAPSLQSELGCELEHGHEGSHAALGQQVEATMWWLQWTLSASEINPYTWCPAQQAPGTQSRNDNDCTLFDGHLGRHSSATTYWSADQAA
;
A
#
# COMPACT_ATOMS: atom_id res chain seq x y z
N MET A 1 -6.76 -24.74 -10.00
CA MET A 1 -6.47 -23.32 -10.25
C MET A 1 -7.20 -22.58 -9.16
N SER A 2 -6.54 -22.42 -8.02
CA SER A 2 -7.10 -21.76 -6.84
C SER A 2 -6.84 -20.28 -7.03
N ILE A 3 -7.90 -19.49 -7.22
CA ILE A 3 -7.77 -18.04 -7.12
C ILE A 3 -7.61 -17.77 -5.63
N ASP A 4 -6.47 -17.18 -5.30
CA ASP A 4 -6.11 -16.83 -3.94
C ASP A 4 -7.10 -15.77 -3.45
N THR A 5 -7.77 -16.02 -2.33
CA THR A 5 -8.85 -15.15 -1.83
C THR A 5 -8.29 -13.81 -1.31
N GLU A 6 -6.97 -13.68 -1.15
CA GLU A 6 -6.29 -12.42 -0.81
C GLU A 6 -6.29 -11.42 -1.98
N GLU A 7 -6.46 -11.87 -3.23
CA GLU A 7 -6.52 -11.00 -4.42
C GLU A 7 -7.87 -10.27 -4.59
N LEU A 8 -8.87 -10.57 -3.76
CA LEU A 8 -10.20 -9.96 -3.83
C LEU A 8 -10.37 -8.75 -2.91
N THR A 9 -9.41 -8.48 -2.03
CA THR A 9 -9.49 -7.37 -1.06
C THR A 9 -8.74 -6.12 -1.48
N THR A 10 -7.77 -6.22 -2.38
CA THR A 10 -7.01 -5.08 -2.92
C THR A 10 -7.45 -4.72 -4.33
N CYS A 11 -7.31 -3.44 -4.67
CA CYS A 11 -7.72 -2.92 -5.95
C CYS A 11 -6.84 -3.48 -7.08
N PRO A 12 -7.42 -4.04 -8.16
CA PRO A 12 -6.66 -4.67 -9.25
C PRO A 12 -5.96 -3.64 -10.17
N ALA A 13 -6.14 -2.35 -9.93
CA ALA A 13 -5.53 -1.30 -10.73
C ALA A 13 -4.01 -1.36 -10.64
N ARG A 14 -3.34 -1.25 -11.78
CA ARG A 14 -1.87 -1.19 -11.89
C ARG A 14 -1.47 0.02 -12.71
N ILE A 15 -0.25 0.50 -12.48
CA ILE A 15 0.36 1.57 -13.25
C ILE A 15 1.80 1.19 -13.59
N THR A 16 2.18 1.45 -14.85
CA THR A 16 3.58 1.41 -15.26
C THR A 16 4.18 2.81 -15.08
N LEU A 17 5.28 2.90 -14.34
CA LEU A 17 5.97 4.16 -14.10
C LEU A 17 6.63 4.68 -15.38
N ASP A 18 6.49 5.98 -15.64
CA ASP A 18 7.21 6.63 -16.73
C ASP A 18 8.68 6.91 -16.38
N ALA A 19 9.49 7.25 -17.38
CA ALA A 19 10.93 7.47 -17.20
C ALA A 19 11.26 8.57 -16.17
N SER A 20 10.44 9.62 -16.09
CA SER A 20 10.60 10.72 -15.13
C SER A 20 10.30 10.26 -13.71
N GLN A 21 9.26 9.44 -13.53
CA GLN A 21 8.90 8.86 -12.24
C GLN A 21 9.96 7.87 -11.75
N LEU A 22 10.46 7.01 -12.64
CA LEU A 22 11.57 6.10 -12.32
C LEU A 22 12.83 6.87 -11.93
N ALA A 23 13.18 7.92 -12.68
CA ALA A 23 14.34 8.75 -12.37
C ALA A 23 14.19 9.49 -11.02
N PHE A 24 12.96 9.88 -10.64
CA PHE A 24 12.70 10.45 -9.32
C PHE A 24 13.03 9.46 -8.20
N PHE A 25 12.55 8.22 -8.29
CA PHE A 25 12.80 7.19 -7.28
C PHE A 25 14.28 6.74 -7.25
N ASP A 26 14.93 6.62 -8.40
CA ASP A 26 16.38 6.31 -8.48
C ASP A 26 17.25 7.41 -7.84
N GLY A 27 16.79 8.66 -7.89
CA GLY A 27 17.46 9.80 -7.26
C GLY A 27 17.28 9.90 -5.74
N LEU A 28 16.40 9.10 -5.13
CA LEU A 28 16.22 9.07 -3.69
C LEU A 28 17.44 8.41 -3.01
N PRO A 29 17.85 8.87 -1.81
CA PRO A 29 19.01 8.32 -1.13
C PRO A 29 18.87 6.80 -0.91
N SER A 30 19.91 6.07 -1.31
CA SER A 30 19.95 4.62 -1.63
C SER A 30 19.73 3.62 -0.48
N ALA A 31 18.96 3.94 0.54
CA ALA A 31 18.63 2.97 1.59
C ALA A 31 17.53 1.98 1.16
N ALA A 32 16.85 2.22 0.03
CA ALA A 32 15.73 1.40 -0.40
C ALA A 32 16.09 0.47 -1.58
N PRO A 33 15.43 -0.70 -1.66
CA PRO A 33 15.56 -1.60 -2.81
C PRO A 33 15.08 -0.93 -4.11
N SER A 34 15.61 -1.40 -5.24
CA SER A 34 15.22 -0.94 -6.57
C SER A 34 13.70 -1.07 -6.78
N LEU A 35 13.06 0.04 -7.15
CA LEU A 35 11.63 0.08 -7.41
C LEU A 35 11.28 -0.74 -8.66
N GLN A 36 10.19 -1.50 -8.60
CA GLN A 36 9.63 -2.16 -9.77
C GLN A 36 9.05 -1.13 -10.74
N SER A 37 9.17 -1.37 -12.05
CA SER A 37 8.63 -0.46 -13.08
C SER A 37 7.10 -0.48 -13.17
N GLU A 38 6.44 -1.44 -12.52
CA GLU A 38 5.00 -1.54 -12.40
C GLU A 38 4.61 -1.63 -10.93
N LEU A 39 3.61 -0.85 -10.52
CA LEU A 39 3.05 -0.87 -9.17
C LEU A 39 1.56 -1.24 -9.22
N GLY A 40 1.12 -2.03 -8.24
CA GLY A 40 -0.30 -2.32 -8.01
C GLY A 40 -0.88 -1.39 -6.95
N CYS A 41 -2.16 -1.06 -7.07
CA CYS A 41 -2.85 -0.24 -6.07
C CYS A 41 -2.98 -1.00 -4.75
N GLU A 42 -2.59 -0.34 -3.66
CA GLU A 42 -2.60 -0.90 -2.32
C GLU A 42 -3.92 -0.62 -1.55
N LEU A 43 -4.85 0.12 -2.18
CA LEU A 43 -6.15 0.45 -1.58
C LEU A 43 -7.16 -0.71 -1.70
N GLU A 44 -8.19 -0.68 -0.86
CA GLU A 44 -9.26 -1.69 -0.84
C GLU A 44 -9.98 -1.80 -2.19
N HIS A 45 -10.32 -3.02 -2.61
CA HIS A 45 -11.09 -3.25 -3.83
C HIS A 45 -12.44 -2.52 -3.78
N GLY A 46 -12.73 -1.77 -4.85
CA GLY A 46 -13.96 -0.96 -4.93
C GLY A 46 -13.86 0.42 -4.28
N HIS A 47 -12.66 0.85 -3.84
CA HIS A 47 -12.44 2.23 -3.41
C HIS A 47 -12.79 3.21 -4.54
N GLU A 48 -13.32 4.37 -4.17
CA GLU A 48 -13.53 5.49 -5.08
C GLU A 48 -12.28 6.37 -5.13
N GLY A 49 -12.18 7.25 -6.12
CA GLY A 49 -11.09 8.23 -6.22
C GLY A 49 -9.78 7.70 -6.82
N SER A 50 -8.67 8.37 -6.48
CA SER A 50 -7.35 8.05 -7.01
C SER A 50 -6.82 6.74 -6.44
N HIS A 51 -6.21 5.94 -7.30
CA HIS A 51 -5.40 4.78 -6.90
C HIS A 51 -4.10 5.25 -6.27
N ALA A 52 -3.55 4.45 -5.37
CA ALA A 52 -2.31 4.76 -4.70
C ALA A 52 -1.47 3.50 -4.44
N ALA A 53 -0.15 3.67 -4.48
CA ALA A 53 0.83 2.64 -4.13
C ALA A 53 2.07 3.28 -3.52
N LEU A 54 2.64 2.62 -2.52
CA LEU A 54 3.91 3.03 -1.95
C LEU A 54 5.04 2.75 -2.97
N GLY A 55 5.74 3.81 -3.37
CA GLY A 55 6.94 3.67 -4.19
C GLY A 55 8.15 3.38 -3.30
N GLN A 56 8.49 4.33 -2.44
CA GLN A 56 9.70 4.20 -1.63
C GLN A 56 9.55 4.93 -0.28
N GLN A 57 10.13 4.36 0.77
CA GLN A 57 10.30 5.04 2.04
C GLN A 57 11.75 5.51 2.19
N VAL A 58 11.91 6.77 2.60
CA VAL A 58 13.20 7.37 2.96
C VAL A 58 13.05 8.02 4.33
N GLU A 59 13.76 7.48 5.32
CA GLU A 59 13.64 7.90 6.73
C GLU A 59 12.17 7.86 7.20
N ALA A 60 11.60 9.02 7.55
CA ALA A 60 10.21 9.17 7.97
C ALA A 60 9.25 9.54 6.82
N THR A 61 9.78 9.80 5.62
CA THR A 61 8.97 10.22 4.46
C THR A 61 8.65 9.01 3.59
N MET A 62 7.38 8.81 3.29
CA MET A 62 6.94 7.85 2.28
C MET A 62 6.58 8.59 1.00
N TRP A 63 7.16 8.13 -0.11
CA TRP A 63 6.85 8.62 -1.44
C TRP A 63 5.80 7.71 -2.07
N TRP A 64 4.58 8.20 -2.13
CA TRP A 64 3.45 7.49 -2.69
C TRP A 64 3.19 7.96 -4.11
N LEU A 65 2.96 7.01 -5.01
CA LEU A 65 2.44 7.31 -6.32
C LEU A 65 0.91 7.27 -6.25
N GLN A 66 0.26 8.35 -6.67
CA GLN A 66 -1.19 8.41 -6.82
C GLN A 66 -1.54 8.57 -8.29
N TRP A 67 -2.59 7.90 -8.75
CA TRP A 67 -3.02 8.00 -10.14
C TRP A 67 -4.52 7.86 -10.34
N THR A 68 -4.98 8.43 -11.43
CA THR A 68 -6.32 8.27 -12.01
C THR A 68 -6.17 7.69 -13.42
N LEU A 69 -7.28 7.59 -14.14
CA LEU A 69 -7.24 7.22 -15.57
C LEU A 69 -6.55 8.27 -16.46
N SER A 70 -6.31 9.49 -15.98
CA SER A 70 -5.83 10.61 -16.81
C SER A 70 -4.56 11.29 -16.30
N ALA A 71 -4.16 11.04 -15.06
CA ALA A 71 -3.00 11.69 -14.45
C ALA A 71 -2.37 10.80 -13.36
N SER A 72 -1.09 11.02 -13.10
CA SER A 72 -0.32 10.35 -12.04
C SER A 72 0.68 11.31 -11.41
N GLU A 73 0.81 11.28 -10.09
CA GLU A 73 1.63 12.21 -9.31
C GLU A 73 2.33 11.49 -8.15
N ILE A 74 3.57 11.86 -7.87
CA ILE A 74 4.33 11.36 -6.72
C ILE A 74 4.21 12.37 -5.59
N ASN A 75 3.77 11.93 -4.42
CA ASN A 75 3.51 12.80 -3.27
C ASN A 75 4.17 12.26 -2.00
N PRO A 76 4.76 13.14 -1.16
CA PRO A 76 5.25 12.75 0.14
C PRO A 76 4.10 12.68 1.15
N TYR A 77 3.94 11.55 1.81
CA TYR A 77 3.01 11.37 2.92
C TYR A 77 3.68 10.74 4.14
N THR A 78 2.99 10.84 5.27
CA THR A 78 3.27 10.08 6.49
C THR A 78 2.36 8.86 6.55
N TRP A 79 2.70 7.91 7.42
CA TRP A 79 1.83 6.78 7.72
C TRP A 79 0.48 7.25 8.27
N CYS A 80 -0.55 6.44 8.05
CA CYS A 80 -1.84 6.61 8.68
C CYS A 80 -1.67 6.68 10.20
N PRO A 81 -2.30 7.66 10.90
CA PRO A 81 -2.24 7.77 12.36
C PRO A 81 -2.79 6.54 13.09
N ALA A 82 -3.56 5.70 12.40
CA ALA A 82 -4.02 4.41 12.91
C ALA A 82 -2.93 3.34 12.95
N GLN A 83 -1.79 3.56 12.29
CA GLN A 83 -0.64 2.65 12.34
C GLN A 83 -0.15 2.53 13.78
N GLN A 84 -0.04 1.29 14.26
CA GLN A 84 0.51 1.03 15.58
C GLN A 84 2.04 1.09 15.52
N ALA A 85 2.65 1.62 16.58
CA ALA A 85 4.11 1.61 16.69
C ALA A 85 4.61 0.15 16.72
N PRO A 86 5.72 -0.18 16.04
CA PRO A 86 6.29 -1.52 16.11
C PRO A 86 6.62 -1.89 17.56
N GLY A 87 5.92 -2.90 18.10
CA GLY A 87 6.11 -3.40 19.47
C GLY A 87 4.90 -3.29 20.40
N THR A 88 3.85 -2.55 20.04
CA THR A 88 2.56 -2.63 20.75
C THR A 88 1.77 -3.82 20.22
N GLN A 89 1.91 -4.98 20.86
CA GLN A 89 1.04 -6.15 20.63
C GLN A 89 -0.37 -5.88 21.18
N SER A 90 -1.10 -4.94 20.59
CA SER A 90 -2.54 -4.87 20.81
C SER A 90 -3.20 -5.85 19.86
N ARG A 91 -4.01 -6.74 20.41
CA ARG A 91 -4.69 -7.88 19.74
C ARG A 91 -5.71 -7.47 18.64
N ASN A 92 -5.69 -6.21 18.21
CA ASN A 92 -6.57 -5.67 17.18
C ASN A 92 -5.74 -5.42 15.93
N ASP A 93 -6.09 -6.11 14.85
CA ASP A 93 -5.62 -6.03 13.45
C ASP A 93 -5.73 -4.62 12.80
N ASN A 94 -5.29 -3.58 13.51
CA ASN A 94 -5.28 -2.19 13.06
C ASN A 94 -3.83 -1.76 12.76
N ASP A 95 -3.05 -2.61 12.09
CA ASP A 95 -1.76 -2.19 11.53
C ASP A 95 -2.03 -1.62 10.13
N CYS A 96 -2.47 -0.36 10.10
CA CYS A 96 -2.73 0.29 8.83
C CYS A 96 -1.39 0.68 8.18
N THR A 97 -1.06 0.01 7.08
CA THR A 97 0.18 0.24 6.30
C THR A 97 -0.03 1.20 5.14
N LEU A 98 -1.00 2.11 5.22
CA LEU A 98 -1.32 3.08 4.17
C LEU A 98 -0.99 4.50 4.63
N PHE A 99 -0.99 5.46 3.69
CA PHE A 99 -0.72 6.88 3.98
C PHE A 99 -1.86 7.57 4.73
N ASP A 100 -1.55 8.67 5.43
CA ASP A 100 -2.57 9.50 6.08
C ASP A 100 -3.62 10.03 5.07
N GLY A 101 -4.90 9.84 5.40
CA GLY A 101 -6.02 10.27 4.56
C GLY A 101 -6.38 9.31 3.42
N HIS A 102 -5.86 8.08 3.41
CA HIS A 102 -6.22 7.09 2.40
C HIS A 102 -7.70 6.71 2.42
N LEU A 103 -8.18 6.20 1.29
CA LEU A 103 -9.54 5.68 1.14
C LEU A 103 -9.57 4.16 1.43
N GLY A 104 -10.70 3.65 1.91
CA GLY A 104 -10.85 2.24 2.30
C GLY A 104 -10.69 2.01 3.81
N ARG A 105 -10.79 0.74 4.24
CA ARG A 105 -10.74 0.35 5.65
C ARG A 105 -9.30 0.25 6.17
N HIS A 106 -9.10 0.55 7.45
CA HIS A 106 -7.80 0.42 8.16
C HIS A 106 -7.43 -1.03 8.50
N SER A 107 -8.38 -1.96 8.38
CA SER A 107 -8.14 -3.38 8.63
C SER A 107 -7.52 -4.01 7.38
N SER A 108 -6.24 -4.34 7.41
CA SER A 108 -5.75 -5.45 6.59
C SER A 108 -6.47 -6.67 7.12
N ALA A 109 -7.48 -7.18 6.40
CA ALA A 109 -8.20 -8.37 6.83
C ALA A 109 -7.30 -9.60 6.65
N THR A 110 -6.24 -9.72 7.46
CA THR A 110 -5.60 -10.99 7.73
C THR A 110 -6.59 -11.78 8.55
N THR A 111 -7.55 -12.42 7.89
CA THR A 111 -8.39 -13.42 8.52
C THR A 111 -7.47 -14.56 8.91
N TYR A 112 -6.89 -14.52 10.11
CA TYR A 112 -6.18 -15.66 10.65
C TYR A 112 -7.23 -16.76 10.83
N TRP A 113 -7.21 -17.74 9.93
CA TRP A 113 -7.99 -18.95 10.08
C TRP A 113 -7.49 -19.65 11.35
N SER A 114 -8.22 -19.49 12.46
CA SER A 114 -8.00 -20.32 13.64
C SER A 114 -8.41 -21.73 13.25
N ALA A 115 -7.44 -22.57 12.93
CA ALA A 115 -7.60 -24.01 12.87
C ALA A 115 -7.76 -24.53 14.31
N ASP A 116 -8.93 -24.29 14.90
CA ASP A 116 -9.45 -25.11 15.98
C ASP A 116 -10.97 -25.05 15.94
N GLN A 117 -11.58 -26.08 15.35
CA GLN A 117 -12.73 -26.75 15.96
C GLN A 117 -13.17 -27.98 15.15
N ALA A 118 -13.47 -29.03 15.93
CA ALA A 118 -14.00 -30.36 15.60
C ALA A 118 -12.92 -31.40 15.21
N ALA A 119 -12.68 -32.47 15.97
CA ALA A 119 -13.49 -33.11 17.02
C ALA A 119 -12.62 -33.93 17.99
#